data_AF-A0A5E4LT42-F1
#
_entry.id   AF-A0A5E4LT42-F1
#
_cell.length_a   1.000
_cell.length_b   1.000
_cell.length_c   1.000
_cell.angle_alpha   90.00
_cell.angle_beta   90.00
_cell.angle_gamma   90.00
#
_symmetry.space_group_name_H-M   'P 1'
#
loop_
_entity.id
_entity.type
_entity.pdbx_description
1 polymer ?
#
loop_
_entity_poly.entity_id
_entity_poly.type
_entity_poly.pdbx_seq_one_letter_code
_entity_poly.pdbx_strand_id
1 'polypeptide(L)'
;MPLNENLNCPNNGLVGTNKTCTVLQEEQVCKNCDYQIVDPVGKIYTGKTDEAGTFTLPLQVNGTYRVSIIRNGQIIQSVTVDALSSTKPIENPPQVYVSQDWTFLYALPIVLLLILAVYLYWRVTKKRK
;
A
#
# COMPACT_ATOMS: atom_id res chain seq x y z
N MET A 1 -31.42 -28.81 -18.09
CA MET A 1 -30.12 -28.63 -18.76
C MET A 1 -29.28 -27.77 -17.83
N PRO A 2 -28.07 -28.18 -17.42
CA PRO A 2 -27.22 -27.30 -16.62
C PRO A 2 -26.82 -26.14 -17.53
N LEU A 3 -27.30 -24.93 -17.22
CA LEU A 3 -26.87 -23.74 -17.93
C LEU A 3 -25.37 -23.59 -17.69
N ASN A 4 -24.60 -23.59 -18.77
CA ASN A 4 -23.19 -23.26 -18.71
C ASN A 4 -23.15 -21.76 -18.40
N GLU A 5 -22.65 -21.44 -17.23
CA GLU A 5 -22.19 -20.09 -16.94
C GLU A 5 -20.66 -20.12 -16.98
N ASN A 6 -20.09 -19.05 -17.49
CA ASN A 6 -18.67 -18.81 -17.59
C ASN A 6 -18.35 -17.53 -16.83
N LEU A 7 -17.88 -17.71 -15.60
CA LEU A 7 -17.36 -16.68 -14.73
C LEU A 7 -15.90 -16.45 -15.09
N ASN A 8 -15.61 -15.28 -15.66
CA ASN A 8 -14.26 -14.85 -15.99
C ASN A 8 -13.83 -13.75 -15.03
N CYS A 9 -12.88 -14.08 -14.16
CA CYS A 9 -12.21 -13.14 -13.28
C CYS A 9 -10.71 -13.18 -13.57
N PRO A 10 -9.99 -12.07 -13.34
CA PRO A 10 -8.52 -12.11 -13.35
C PRO A 10 -8.02 -13.06 -12.27
N ASN A 11 -7.04 -13.91 -12.59
CA ASN A 11 -6.49 -14.88 -11.64
C ASN A 11 -5.81 -14.21 -10.43
N ASN A 12 -5.30 -12.98 -10.60
CA ASN A 12 -4.62 -12.25 -9.54
C ASN A 12 -4.79 -10.72 -9.65
N GLY A 13 -4.53 -10.04 -8.55
CA GLY A 13 -4.50 -8.59 -8.46
C GLY A 13 -3.68 -8.10 -7.27
N LEU A 14 -3.48 -6.79 -7.18
CA LEU A 14 -2.78 -6.19 -6.05
C LEU A 14 -3.79 -5.75 -4.99
N VAL A 15 -3.43 -5.92 -3.72
CA VAL A 15 -4.20 -5.37 -2.60
C VAL A 15 -4.32 -3.85 -2.76
N GLY A 16 -5.54 -3.34 -2.56
CA GLY A 16 -5.91 -1.95 -2.79
C GLY A 16 -6.36 -1.64 -4.22
N THR A 17 -6.47 -2.64 -5.10
CA THR A 17 -7.00 -2.48 -6.46
C THR A 17 -8.36 -3.15 -6.63
N ASN A 18 -9.20 -2.55 -7.46
CA ASN A 18 -10.46 -3.15 -7.86
C ASN A 18 -10.25 -3.94 -9.16
N LYS A 19 -10.83 -5.14 -9.21
CA LYS A 19 -10.83 -5.98 -10.40
C LYS A 19 -12.26 -6.16 -10.89
N THR A 20 -12.43 -6.25 -12.20
CA THR A 20 -13.74 -6.51 -12.81
C THR A 20 -13.83 -7.98 -13.17
N CYS A 21 -14.92 -8.62 -12.77
CA CYS A 21 -15.29 -9.97 -13.19
C CYS A 21 -16.47 -9.89 -14.15
N THR A 22 -16.51 -10.78 -15.13
CA THR A 22 -17.57 -10.87 -16.14
C THR A 22 -18.24 -12.22 -16.06
N VAL A 23 -19.56 -12.25 -16.13
CA VAL A 23 -20.37 -13.46 -16.10
C VAL A 23 -21.09 -13.60 -17.43
N LEU A 24 -20.77 -14.67 -18.14
CA LEU A 24 -21.44 -15.07 -19.36
C LEU A 24 -22.32 -16.30 -19.06
N GLN A 25 -23.47 -16.38 -19.69
CA GLN A 25 -24.40 -17.49 -19.64
C GLN A 25 -24.68 -17.91 -21.07
N GLU A 26 -24.22 -19.10 -21.47
CA GLU A 26 -24.42 -19.61 -22.85
C GLU A 26 -23.96 -18.60 -23.92
N GLU A 27 -22.77 -18.01 -23.74
CA GLU A 27 -22.17 -16.95 -24.58
C GLU A 27 -22.92 -15.60 -24.58
N GLN A 28 -24.00 -15.48 -23.82
CA GLN A 28 -24.71 -14.22 -23.62
C GLN A 28 -24.38 -13.60 -22.26
N VAL A 29 -24.53 -12.29 -22.14
CA VAL A 29 -24.26 -11.57 -20.89
C VAL A 29 -25.27 -11.95 -19.80
N CYS A 30 -24.79 -12.43 -18.65
CA CYS A 30 -25.64 -12.79 -17.51
C CYS A 30 -26.05 -11.53 -16.73
N LYS A 31 -27.17 -10.91 -17.11
CA LYS A 31 -27.70 -9.74 -16.41
C LYS A 31 -28.40 -10.14 -15.11
N ASN A 32 -28.14 -9.39 -14.03
CA ASN A 32 -28.83 -9.55 -12.74
C ASN A 32 -28.63 -10.93 -12.07
N CYS A 33 -27.51 -11.59 -12.34
CA CYS A 33 -27.14 -12.88 -11.79
C CYS A 33 -26.58 -12.71 -10.38
N ASP A 34 -27.04 -13.55 -9.45
CA ASP A 34 -26.61 -13.46 -8.05
C ASP A 34 -25.19 -14.00 -7.91
N TYR A 35 -24.31 -13.22 -7.31
CA TYR A 35 -22.93 -13.64 -7.03
C TYR A 35 -22.63 -13.57 -5.54
N GLN A 36 -21.64 -14.33 -5.12
CA GLN A 36 -21.09 -14.35 -3.79
C GLN A 36 -19.57 -14.27 -3.84
N ILE A 37 -19.00 -13.35 -3.08
CA ILE A 37 -17.56 -13.21 -2.88
C ILE A 37 -17.27 -13.56 -1.43
N VAL A 38 -16.31 -14.45 -1.22
CA VAL A 38 -15.77 -14.80 0.09
C VAL A 38 -14.34 -14.29 0.16
N ASP A 39 -14.11 -13.33 1.05
CA ASP A 39 -12.79 -12.76 1.29
C ASP A 39 -11.88 -13.77 2.01
N PRO A 40 -10.54 -13.57 1.99
CA PRO A 40 -9.58 -14.40 2.73
C PRO A 40 -9.84 -14.45 4.23
N VAL A 41 -10.50 -13.42 4.78
CA VAL A 41 -10.88 -13.32 6.21
C VAL A 41 -12.20 -14.03 6.51
N GLY A 42 -12.84 -14.66 5.51
CA GLY A 42 -14.12 -15.35 5.64
C GLY A 42 -15.34 -14.44 5.59
N LYS A 43 -15.17 -13.16 5.23
CA LYS A 43 -16.30 -12.24 5.05
C LYS A 43 -16.99 -12.50 3.72
N ILE A 44 -18.32 -12.54 3.75
CA ILE A 44 -19.15 -12.88 2.59
C ILE A 44 -19.86 -11.63 2.07
N TYR A 45 -19.79 -11.40 0.77
CA TYR A 45 -20.50 -10.33 0.06
C TYR A 45 -21.37 -10.97 -1.00
N THR A 46 -22.63 -10.57 -1.05
CA THR A 46 -23.57 -11.02 -2.08
C THR A 46 -24.06 -9.82 -2.86
N GLY A 47 -24.22 -9.99 -4.17
CA GLY A 47 -24.71 -8.94 -5.04
C GLY A 47 -25.28 -9.49 -6.33
N LYS A 48 -25.64 -8.57 -7.22
CA LYS A 48 -26.19 -8.88 -8.54
C LYS A 48 -25.30 -8.24 -9.61
N THR A 49 -25.09 -8.96 -10.71
CA THR A 49 -24.34 -8.42 -11.86
C THR A 49 -25.09 -7.28 -12.53
N ASP A 50 -24.34 -6.36 -13.13
CA ASP A 50 -24.91 -5.22 -13.86
C ASP A 50 -25.50 -5.63 -15.24
N GLU A 51 -25.95 -4.63 -16.03
CA GLU A 51 -26.48 -4.86 -17.37
C GLU A 51 -25.45 -5.41 -18.37
N ALA A 52 -24.16 -5.25 -18.08
CA ALA A 52 -23.05 -5.82 -18.83
C ALA A 52 -22.58 -7.18 -18.27
N GLY A 53 -23.29 -7.72 -17.27
CA GLY A 53 -22.94 -8.98 -16.61
C GLY A 53 -21.62 -8.89 -15.85
N THR A 54 -21.19 -7.67 -15.52
CA THR A 54 -19.98 -7.42 -14.78
C THR A 54 -20.26 -7.06 -13.32
N PHE A 55 -19.24 -7.24 -12.48
CA PHE A 55 -19.22 -6.72 -11.13
C PHE A 55 -17.79 -6.40 -10.70
N THR A 56 -17.66 -5.53 -9.71
CA THR A 56 -16.37 -5.12 -9.16
C THR A 56 -16.03 -5.95 -7.94
N LEU A 57 -14.87 -6.59 -7.99
CA LEU A 57 -14.24 -7.31 -6.89
C LEU A 57 -13.21 -6.41 -6.19
N PRO A 58 -13.47 -5.95 -4.96
CA PRO A 58 -12.53 -5.13 -4.20
C PRO A 58 -11.48 -6.01 -3.51
N LEU A 59 -10.22 -5.95 -3.96
CA LEU A 59 -9.12 -6.68 -3.33
C LEU A 59 -8.55 -5.88 -2.15
N GLN A 60 -9.26 -5.84 -1.03
CA GLN A 60 -8.88 -5.04 0.14
C GLN A 60 -7.89 -5.74 1.08
N VAL A 61 -7.89 -7.07 1.10
CA VAL A 61 -7.09 -7.89 2.01
C VAL A 61 -6.19 -8.81 1.18
N ASN A 62 -4.98 -9.06 1.67
CA ASN A 62 -4.10 -10.07 1.09
C ASN A 62 -4.74 -11.47 1.20
N GLY A 63 -4.60 -12.27 0.14
CA GLY A 63 -4.98 -13.68 0.13
C GLY A 63 -5.94 -14.05 -1.00
N THR A 64 -6.49 -15.26 -0.94
CA THR A 64 -7.36 -15.82 -1.98
C THR A 64 -8.82 -15.45 -1.74
N TYR A 65 -9.42 -14.75 -2.69
CA TYR A 65 -10.84 -14.49 -2.76
C TYR A 65 -11.54 -15.62 -3.52
N ARG A 66 -12.66 -16.13 -3.00
CA ARG A 66 -13.49 -17.09 -3.71
C ARG A 66 -14.74 -16.41 -4.22
N VAL A 67 -14.90 -16.38 -5.54
CA VAL A 67 -16.03 -15.75 -6.21
C VAL A 67 -16.90 -16.82 -6.82
N SER A 68 -18.19 -16.80 -6.52
CA SER A 68 -19.14 -17.84 -6.88
C SER A 68 -20.40 -17.24 -7.49
N ILE A 69 -20.99 -17.90 -8.48
CA ILE A 69 -22.32 -17.55 -8.98
C ILE A 69 -23.35 -18.46 -8.33
N ILE A 70 -24.43 -17.83 -7.86
CA ILE A 70 -25.54 -18.45 -7.17
C ILE A 70 -26.76 -18.40 -8.08
N ARG A 71 -27.42 -19.54 -8.26
CA ARG A 71 -28.71 -19.63 -8.95
C ARG A 71 -29.63 -20.53 -8.14
N ASN A 72 -30.83 -20.05 -7.85
CA ASN A 72 -31.81 -20.77 -7.03
C ASN A 72 -31.24 -21.26 -5.68
N GLY A 73 -30.35 -20.46 -5.07
CA GLY A 73 -29.70 -20.79 -3.79
C GLY A 73 -28.57 -21.81 -3.86
N GLN A 74 -28.16 -22.25 -5.06
CA GLN A 74 -27.03 -23.17 -5.25
C GLN A 74 -25.86 -22.49 -5.95
N ILE A 75 -24.64 -22.82 -5.54
CA ILE A 75 -23.42 -22.40 -6.24
C ILE A 75 -23.29 -23.25 -7.50
N ILE A 76 -23.37 -22.59 -8.65
CA ILE A 76 -23.26 -23.26 -9.96
C ILE A 76 -21.87 -23.11 -10.58
N GLN A 77 -21.11 -22.10 -10.18
CA GLN A 77 -19.72 -21.92 -10.57
C GLN A 77 -18.94 -21.17 -9.50
N SER A 78 -17.64 -21.45 -9.39
CA SER A 78 -16.75 -20.66 -8.54
C SER A 78 -15.35 -20.54 -9.14
N VAL A 79 -14.74 -19.37 -8.99
CA VAL A 79 -13.35 -19.08 -9.34
C VAL A 79 -12.62 -18.47 -8.14
N THR A 80 -11.31 -18.56 -8.14
CA THR A 80 -10.45 -17.97 -7.11
C THR A 80 -9.60 -16.87 -7.69
N VAL A 81 -9.46 -15.77 -6.95
CA VAL A 81 -8.66 -14.61 -7.33
C VAL A 81 -7.68 -14.30 -6.21
N ASP A 82 -6.39 -14.31 -6.51
CA ASP A 82 -5.35 -14.04 -5.51
C ASP A 82 -5.02 -12.54 -5.42
N ALA A 83 -5.24 -11.96 -4.25
CA ALA A 83 -4.81 -10.61 -3.92
C ALA A 83 -3.39 -10.63 -3.33
N LEU A 84 -2.43 -10.24 -4.17
CA LEU A 84 -1.02 -10.12 -3.80
C LEU A 84 -0.78 -8.79 -3.08
N SER A 85 0.01 -8.81 -2.01
CA SER A 85 0.39 -7.58 -1.31
C SER A 85 1.09 -6.62 -2.26
N SER A 86 0.61 -5.38 -2.34
CA SER A 86 1.34 -4.32 -3.01
C SER A 86 2.55 -3.96 -2.15
N THR A 87 3.72 -4.50 -2.48
CA THR A 87 4.99 -3.98 -1.96
C THR A 87 5.25 -2.67 -2.70
N LYS A 88 4.49 -1.62 -2.39
CA LYS A 88 5.02 -0.27 -2.63
C LYS A 88 6.24 -0.15 -1.71
N PRO A 89 7.42 0.19 -2.23
CA PRO A 89 8.52 0.60 -1.37
C PRO A 89 7.96 1.65 -0.42
N ILE A 90 8.10 1.42 0.88
CA ILE A 90 7.85 2.47 1.86
C ILE A 90 8.82 3.58 1.46
N GLU A 91 8.31 4.63 0.85
CA GLU A 91 9.06 5.85 0.60
C GLU A 91 9.36 6.42 1.98
N ASN A 92 10.48 5.97 2.55
CA ASN A 92 10.97 6.51 3.80
C ASN A 92 11.08 8.02 3.59
N PRO A 93 10.51 8.86 4.48
CA PRO A 93 10.67 10.29 4.38
C PRO A 93 12.18 10.58 4.24
N PRO A 94 12.58 11.53 3.38
CA PRO A 94 13.99 11.82 3.15
C PRO A 94 14.68 11.97 4.49
N GLN A 95 15.66 11.10 4.74
CA GLN A 95 16.45 11.13 5.97
C GLN A 95 17.05 12.53 6.07
N VAL A 96 16.61 13.31 7.05
CA VAL A 96 17.19 14.62 7.34
C VAL A 96 18.58 14.34 7.89
N TYR A 97 19.59 14.42 7.02
CA TYR A 97 20.99 14.41 7.43
C TYR A 97 21.24 15.68 8.24
N VAL A 98 21.16 15.57 9.56
CA VAL A 98 21.73 16.56 10.47
C VAL A 98 23.24 16.43 10.30
N SER A 99 23.83 17.27 9.44
CA SER A 99 25.28 17.46 9.44
C SER A 99 25.62 18.07 10.79
N GLN A 100 26.04 17.22 11.71
CA GLN A 100 26.62 17.63 12.97
C GLN A 100 27.89 18.40 12.60
N ASP A 101 27.80 19.73 12.53
CA ASP A 101 28.91 20.57 12.12
C ASP A 101 29.97 20.59 13.23
N TRP A 102 31.06 19.84 13.04
CA TRP A 102 32.20 19.76 13.97
C TRP A 102 32.92 21.11 14.12
N THR A 103 32.61 22.11 13.28
CA THR A 103 33.13 23.48 13.35
C THR A 103 32.83 24.15 14.70
N PHE A 104 31.70 23.83 15.34
CA PHE A 104 31.39 24.34 16.68
C PHE A 104 32.36 23.83 17.76
N LEU A 105 32.90 22.62 17.62
CA LEU A 105 33.89 22.07 18.56
C LEU A 105 35.24 22.78 18.46
N TYR A 106 35.61 23.26 17.26
CA TYR A 106 36.87 23.98 17.06
C TYR A 106 36.78 25.49 17.34
N ALA A 107 35.58 26.10 17.28
CA ALA A 107 35.40 27.52 17.59
C ALA A 107 35.70 27.86 19.05
N LEU A 108 35.30 27.00 20.00
CA LEU A 108 35.52 27.18 21.44
C LEU A 108 37.01 27.32 21.84
N PRO A 109 37.93 26.40 21.45
CA PRO A 109 39.34 26.52 21.82
C PRO A 109 40.03 27.72 21.14
N ILE A 110 39.62 28.09 19.92
CA ILE A 110 40.19 29.24 19.20
C ILE A 110 39.87 30.55 19.94
N VAL A 111 38.62 30.75 20.35
CA VAL A 111 38.21 31.94 21.11
C VAL A 111 38.93 32.01 22.45
N LEU A 112 39.09 30.87 23.14
CA LEU A 112 39.79 30.80 24.42
C LEU A 112 41.27 31.20 24.29
N LEU A 113 41.96 30.74 23.23
CA LEU A 113 43.34 31.14 22.93
C LEU A 113 43.47 32.65 22.64
N LEU A 114 42.53 33.25 21.92
CA LEU A 114 42.54 34.69 21.66
C LEU A 114 42.38 35.51 22.94
N ILE A 115 41.48 35.10 23.84
CA ILE A 115 41.29 35.75 25.14
C ILE A 115 42.58 35.66 25.97
N LEU A 116 43.24 34.48 25.98
CA LEU A 116 44.49 34.26 26.69
C LEU A 116 45.64 35.12 26.12
N ALA A 117 45.74 35.24 24.80
CA ALA A 117 46.73 36.08 24.14
C ALA A 117 46.54 37.56 24.47
N VAL A 118 45.29 38.06 24.42
CA VAL A 118 44.97 39.44 24.81
C VAL A 118 45.28 39.67 26.29
N TYR A 119 44.92 38.74 27.17
CA TYR A 119 45.21 38.83 28.59
C TYR A 119 46.72 38.91 28.87
N LEU A 120 47.52 38.05 28.22
CA LEU A 120 48.98 38.08 28.35
C LEU A 120 49.58 39.36 27.79
N TYR A 121 49.08 39.85 26.66
CA TYR A 121 49.51 41.12 26.07
C TYR A 121 49.28 42.30 27.03
N TRP A 122 48.10 42.36 27.65
CA TRP A 122 47.77 43.37 28.66
C TRP A 122 48.64 43.25 29.91
N ARG A 123 48.96 42.01 30.33
CA ARG A 123 49.82 41.78 31.49
C ARG A 123 51.27 42.18 31.24
N VAL A 124 51.81 41.91 30.07
CA VAL A 124 53.18 42.29 29.68
C VAL A 124 53.28 43.81 29.51
N THR A 125 52.31 44.44 28.86
CA THR A 125 52.30 45.89 28.68
C THR A 125 52.15 46.64 30.01
N LYS A 126 51.35 46.14 30.97
CA LYS A 126 51.29 46.70 32.34
C LYS A 126 52.60 46.56 33.12
N LYS A 127 53.44 45.56 32.84
CA LYS A 127 54.74 45.40 33.51
C LYS A 127 55.85 46.27 32.94
N ARG A 128 55.66 46.85 31.74
CA ARG A 128 56.67 47.71 31.06
C ARG A 128 56.40 49.21 31.23
N LYS A 129 55.39 49.58 32.01
CA LYS A 129 55.13 50.95 32.47
C LYS A 129 55.50 51.05 33.94
#